data_AF-A0A4Y1ZF04-F1
#
_entry.id   AF-A0A4Y1ZF04-F1
#
_cell.length_a   1.000
_cell.length_b   1.000
_cell.length_c   1.000
_cell.angle_alpha   90.00
_cell.angle_beta   90.00
_cell.angle_gamma   90.00
#
_symmetry.space_group_name_H-M   'P 1'
#
loop_
_entity.id
_entity.type
_entity.pdbx_description
1 polymer ?
#
loop_
_entity_poly.entity_id
_entity_poly.type
_entity_poly.pdbx_seq_one_letter_code
_entity_poly.pdbx_strand_id
1 'polypeptide(L)'
;MKSKVHKVLHKVCGKSMIRHVVDEVVQVNFSKTYVIVGHGADAVKAEVGKDAECLFQRQQLGTGHAVLQAAEQLANLDGTTVVLCGDTPLITHQTIEKLIQLQEKKNASAAVLTANTLQPTGYGRVIRDRFGDVAKIVEEKDATSEEKKVTEINTGIYSFDNRRLFQLLGQVKNNNAQGEYYLPDVIGMLVRESEKVIAYTTDHFEETVGVNDRIQLAAAGKYMQARINCAMMKQGVSLIDPERTYLSPTCTIGKDTVIYPGTVISGKRKSARTVSLEPTRKFAIASLAMKRQLTNQCLSKVPLAIKYGLVRSPTFARCPRSMIRLKWAVLLTR
;
A
#
# COMPACT_ATOMS: atom_id res chain seq x y z
N MET A 1 -6.53 0.38 -18.28
CA MET A 1 -7.89 0.15 -17.69
C MET A 1 -9.09 0.15 -18.65
N LYS A 2 -9.11 0.97 -19.73
CA LYS A 2 -10.26 1.10 -20.66
C LYS A 2 -11.60 1.29 -19.91
N SER A 3 -11.66 2.29 -19.02
CA SER A 3 -12.79 2.53 -18.12
C SER A 3 -13.07 4.01 -17.92
N LYS A 4 -14.33 4.35 -17.65
CA LYS A 4 -14.75 5.69 -17.17
C LYS A 4 -14.34 5.94 -15.71
N VAL A 5 -14.09 4.88 -14.95
CA VAL A 5 -13.63 4.96 -13.56
C VAL A 5 -12.13 5.25 -13.55
N HIS A 6 -11.71 6.20 -12.70
CA HIS A 6 -10.30 6.52 -12.54
C HIS A 6 -9.49 5.30 -12.06
N LYS A 7 -8.24 5.15 -12.51
CA LYS A 7 -7.42 3.94 -12.30
C LYS A 7 -7.41 3.48 -10.85
N VAL A 8 -7.02 4.36 -9.94
CA VAL A 8 -6.89 4.04 -8.50
C VAL A 8 -8.22 3.77 -7.77
N LEU A 9 -9.36 4.08 -8.40
CA LEU A 9 -10.70 3.81 -7.86
C LEU A 9 -11.21 2.40 -8.20
N HIS A 10 -10.51 1.66 -9.06
CA HIS A 10 -10.81 0.25 -9.28
C HIS A 10 -10.64 -0.55 -7.98
N LYS A 11 -11.50 -1.55 -7.78
CA LYS A 11 -11.59 -2.27 -6.52
C LYS A 11 -10.79 -3.57 -6.55
N VAL A 12 -10.05 -3.80 -5.47
CA VAL A 12 -9.41 -5.08 -5.10
C VAL A 12 -10.14 -5.59 -3.86
N CYS A 13 -10.72 -6.79 -3.94
CA CYS A 13 -11.53 -7.38 -2.84
C CYS A 13 -12.64 -6.44 -2.30
N GLY A 14 -13.22 -5.61 -3.16
CA GLY A 14 -14.33 -4.71 -2.81
C GLY A 14 -13.94 -3.35 -2.24
N LYS A 15 -12.65 -3.09 -2.00
CA LYS A 15 -12.11 -1.78 -1.58
C LYS A 15 -11.27 -1.18 -2.73
N SER A 16 -11.35 0.14 -2.95
CA SER A 16 -10.56 0.79 -4.02
C SER A 16 -9.06 0.64 -3.78
N MET A 17 -8.24 0.66 -4.84
CA MET A 17 -6.79 0.55 -4.71
C MET A 17 -6.21 1.66 -3.86
N ILE A 18 -6.62 2.91 -4.09
CA ILE A 18 -6.15 4.05 -3.28
C ILE A 18 -6.52 3.88 -1.81
N ARG A 19 -7.72 3.38 -1.48
CA ARG A 19 -8.14 3.20 -0.09
C ARG A 19 -7.35 2.10 0.62
N HIS A 20 -6.91 1.04 -0.09
CA HIS A 20 -5.96 0.08 0.47
C HIS A 20 -4.64 0.75 0.83
N VAL A 21 -4.08 1.57 -0.06
CA VAL A 21 -2.80 2.26 0.20
C VAL A 21 -2.94 3.26 1.36
N VAL A 22 -3.99 4.07 1.38
CA VAL A 22 -4.21 5.07 2.44
C VAL A 22 -4.43 4.39 3.80
N ASP A 23 -5.13 3.26 3.88
CA ASP A 23 -5.30 2.51 5.13
C ASP A 23 -3.94 2.09 5.73
N GLU A 24 -2.99 1.66 4.90
CA GLU A 24 -1.64 1.28 5.32
C GLU A 24 -0.79 2.50 5.70
N VAL A 25 -0.89 3.59 4.94
CA VAL A 25 -0.22 4.86 5.25
C VAL A 25 -0.66 5.41 6.61
N VAL A 26 -1.94 5.28 6.96
CA VAL A 26 -2.46 5.68 8.27
C VAL A 26 -1.82 4.88 9.42
N GLN A 27 -1.46 3.61 9.21
CA GLN A 27 -0.79 2.80 10.24
C GLN A 27 0.63 3.29 10.55
N VAL A 28 1.35 3.81 9.53
CA VAL A 28 2.74 4.31 9.67
C VAL A 28 2.82 5.62 10.46
N ASN A 29 1.68 6.28 10.72
CA ASN A 29 1.56 7.50 11.52
C ASN A 29 2.40 8.69 10.98
N PHE A 30 2.23 8.99 9.68
CA PHE A 30 2.78 10.20 9.06
C PHE A 30 2.17 11.48 9.66
N SER A 31 2.96 12.55 9.73
CA SER A 31 2.50 13.88 10.19
C SER A 31 1.41 14.43 9.27
N LYS A 32 1.55 14.22 7.95
CA LYS A 32 0.53 14.57 6.96
C LYS A 32 0.69 13.70 5.71
N THR A 33 -0.44 13.41 5.07
CA THR A 33 -0.54 12.62 3.85
C THR A 33 -1.12 13.48 2.74
N TYR A 34 -0.42 13.53 1.60
CA TYR A 34 -0.86 14.22 0.40
C TYR A 34 -1.13 13.22 -0.71
N VAL A 35 -2.23 13.38 -1.43
CA VAL A 35 -2.58 12.57 -2.60
C VAL A 35 -2.58 13.47 -3.82
N ILE A 36 -1.68 13.22 -4.75
CA ILE A 36 -1.57 14.00 -5.97
C ILE A 36 -2.58 13.47 -6.98
N VAL A 37 -3.57 14.30 -7.32
CA VAL A 37 -4.70 13.95 -8.18
C VAL A 37 -4.66 14.74 -9.48
N GLY A 38 -5.11 14.11 -10.58
CA GLY A 38 -5.35 14.76 -11.86
C GLY A 38 -6.83 14.71 -12.23
N HIS A 39 -7.13 14.29 -13.46
CA HIS A 39 -8.51 14.08 -13.92
C HIS A 39 -9.29 13.15 -12.97
N GLY A 40 -10.54 13.46 -12.65
CA GLY A 40 -11.35 12.66 -11.71
C GLY A 40 -11.02 12.88 -10.22
N ALA A 41 -10.34 13.98 -9.90
CA ALA A 41 -9.95 14.38 -8.54
C ALA A 41 -11.10 14.31 -7.52
N ASP A 42 -12.31 14.75 -7.86
CA ASP A 42 -13.43 14.78 -6.91
C ASP A 42 -13.78 13.38 -6.38
N ALA A 43 -13.77 12.37 -7.26
CA ALA A 43 -14.06 11.00 -6.87
C ALA A 43 -12.92 10.40 -6.01
N VAL A 44 -11.67 10.74 -6.30
CA VAL A 44 -10.52 10.32 -5.47
C VAL A 44 -10.57 11.01 -4.11
N LYS A 45 -10.85 12.32 -4.07
CA LYS A 45 -10.99 13.11 -2.85
C LYS A 45 -12.09 12.55 -1.93
N ALA A 46 -13.23 12.17 -2.52
CA ALA A 46 -14.32 11.53 -1.78
C ALA A 46 -13.90 10.18 -1.17
N GLU A 47 -13.09 9.39 -1.88
CA GLU A 47 -12.65 8.06 -1.43
C GLU A 47 -11.57 8.13 -0.31
N VAL A 48 -10.63 9.09 -0.39
CA VAL A 48 -9.58 9.25 0.64
C VAL A 48 -10.10 9.98 1.87
N GLY A 49 -11.09 10.86 1.71
CA GLY A 49 -11.76 11.55 2.81
C GLY A 49 -10.80 12.42 3.62
N LYS A 50 -10.88 12.31 4.96
CA LYS A 50 -10.07 13.10 5.89
C LYS A 50 -8.66 12.57 6.15
N ASP A 51 -8.34 11.38 5.63
CA ASP A 51 -7.07 10.71 5.91
C ASP A 51 -5.92 11.25 5.05
N ALA A 52 -6.24 12.05 4.02
CA ALA A 52 -5.25 12.70 3.16
C ALA A 52 -5.78 14.01 2.56
N GLU A 53 -4.87 14.93 2.29
CA GLU A 53 -5.15 16.15 1.53
C GLU A 53 -4.85 15.95 0.04
N CYS A 54 -5.78 16.32 -0.84
CA CYS A 54 -5.57 16.20 -2.27
C CYS A 54 -4.93 17.47 -2.85
N LEU A 55 -3.83 17.30 -3.57
CA LEU A 55 -3.16 18.37 -4.33
C LEU A 55 -3.31 18.09 -5.83
N PHE A 56 -3.54 19.13 -6.63
CA PHE A 56 -3.94 18.96 -8.02
C PHE A 56 -2.77 19.11 -8.98
N GLN A 57 -2.49 18.08 -9.76
CA GLN A 57 -1.56 18.13 -10.87
C GLN A 57 -2.33 18.48 -12.16
N ARG A 58 -2.36 19.76 -12.54
CA ARG A 58 -3.11 20.24 -13.72
C ARG A 58 -2.63 19.60 -15.02
N GLN A 59 -1.32 19.45 -15.17
CA GLN A 59 -0.68 18.86 -16.35
C GLN A 59 0.14 17.65 -15.92
N GLN A 60 -0.09 16.50 -16.57
CA GLN A 60 0.60 15.24 -16.30
C GLN A 60 2.00 15.24 -16.93
N LEU A 61 2.91 16.05 -16.39
CA LEU A 61 4.28 16.20 -16.87
C LEU A 61 5.25 15.20 -16.22
N GLY A 62 4.77 14.06 -15.72
CA GLY A 62 5.59 13.06 -15.07
C GLY A 62 5.57 13.07 -13.53
N THR A 63 6.32 12.13 -12.95
CA THR A 63 6.30 11.79 -11.52
C THR A 63 7.01 12.80 -10.64
N GLY A 64 8.14 13.35 -11.10
CA GLY A 64 8.84 14.43 -10.41
C GLY A 64 7.97 15.68 -10.33
N HIS A 65 7.30 16.04 -11.44
CA HIS A 65 6.33 17.14 -11.46
C HIS A 65 5.14 16.89 -10.52
N ALA A 66 4.69 15.64 -10.38
CA ALA A 66 3.61 15.29 -9.46
C ALA A 66 4.02 15.56 -8.00
N VAL A 67 5.23 15.15 -7.60
CA VAL A 67 5.76 15.41 -6.25
C VAL A 67 5.96 16.92 -6.00
N LEU A 68 6.38 17.67 -7.02
CA LEU A 68 6.52 19.13 -6.93
C LEU A 68 5.22 19.86 -6.57
N GLN A 69 4.04 19.26 -6.79
CA GLN A 69 2.79 19.88 -6.37
C GLN A 69 2.67 20.02 -4.84
N ALA A 70 3.47 19.26 -4.08
CA ALA A 70 3.56 19.36 -2.62
C ALA A 70 4.67 20.31 -2.13
N ALA A 71 5.37 21.00 -3.03
CA ALA A 71 6.52 21.83 -2.68
C ALA A 71 6.16 23.00 -1.75
N GLU A 72 5.01 23.65 -1.97
CA GLU A 72 4.55 24.76 -1.13
C GLU A 72 4.42 24.35 0.35
N GLN A 73 3.97 23.13 0.60
CA GLN A 73 3.75 22.62 1.95
C GLN A 73 5.00 21.99 2.56
N LEU A 74 5.88 21.40 1.74
CA LEU A 74 6.94 20.53 2.21
C LEU A 74 8.35 21.08 1.98
N ALA A 75 8.64 21.85 0.93
CA ALA A 75 10.02 22.08 0.47
C ALA A 75 10.97 22.66 1.53
N ASN A 76 10.46 23.49 2.45
CA ASN A 76 11.27 24.15 3.47
C ASN A 76 11.38 23.38 4.80
N LEU A 77 10.67 22.25 4.93
CA LEU A 77 10.60 21.47 6.16
C LEU A 77 11.77 20.48 6.29
N ASP A 78 12.17 20.21 7.53
CA ASP A 78 13.16 19.19 7.85
C ASP A 78 12.45 17.88 8.21
N GLY A 79 12.84 16.78 7.56
CA GLY A 79 12.28 15.46 7.83
C GLY A 79 12.41 14.51 6.65
N THR A 80 11.49 13.55 6.58
CA THR A 80 11.48 12.51 5.56
C THR A 80 10.19 12.58 4.75
N THR A 81 10.30 12.60 3.43
CA THR A 81 9.15 12.46 2.52
C THR A 81 9.18 11.08 1.87
N VAL A 82 8.10 10.33 2.06
CA VAL A 82 7.90 9.01 1.48
C VAL A 82 6.96 9.15 0.29
N VAL A 83 7.43 8.77 -0.89
CA VAL A 83 6.64 8.78 -2.12
C VAL A 83 6.11 7.37 -2.38
N LEU A 84 4.81 7.26 -2.61
CA LEU A 84 4.08 6.00 -2.80
C LEU A 84 3.23 6.07 -4.06
N CYS A 85 2.86 4.90 -4.59
CA CYS A 85 1.98 4.78 -5.74
C CYS A 85 0.55 4.43 -5.26
N GLY A 86 -0.47 5.12 -5.77
CA GLY A 86 -1.87 4.89 -5.42
C GLY A 86 -2.49 3.63 -6.06
N ASP A 87 -1.75 2.97 -6.95
CA ASP A 87 -2.14 1.78 -7.71
C ASP A 87 -1.39 0.51 -7.28
N THR A 88 -0.68 0.53 -6.15
CA THR A 88 -0.01 -0.62 -5.53
C THR A 88 -0.78 -1.09 -4.29
N PRO A 89 -1.97 -1.69 -4.43
CA PRO A 89 -2.89 -1.98 -3.32
C PRO A 89 -2.40 -3.03 -2.33
N LEU A 90 -1.30 -3.72 -2.63
CA LEU A 90 -0.74 -4.81 -1.82
C LEU A 90 0.36 -4.35 -0.86
N ILE A 91 0.85 -3.10 -1.00
CA ILE A 91 1.87 -2.55 -0.10
C ILE A 91 1.41 -2.66 1.35
N THR A 92 2.34 -2.92 2.27
CA THR A 92 2.05 -2.97 3.70
C THR A 92 2.76 -1.87 4.47
N HIS A 93 2.16 -1.43 5.57
CA HIS A 93 2.80 -0.49 6.49
C HIS A 93 4.15 -1.00 7.02
N GLN A 94 4.29 -2.31 7.26
CA GLN A 94 5.57 -2.88 7.70
C GLN A 94 6.68 -2.69 6.66
N THR A 95 6.39 -2.85 5.37
CA THR A 95 7.36 -2.61 4.29
C THR A 95 7.74 -1.13 4.22
N ILE A 96 6.77 -0.23 4.35
CA ILE A 96 6.99 1.23 4.38
C ILE A 96 7.87 1.62 5.58
N GLU A 97 7.57 1.11 6.77
CA GLU A 97 8.35 1.36 7.99
C GLU A 97 9.79 0.86 7.87
N LYS A 98 9.99 -0.37 7.34
CA LYS A 98 11.33 -0.92 7.10
C LYS A 98 12.15 -0.06 6.16
N LEU A 99 11.54 0.46 5.08
CA LEU A 99 12.21 1.37 4.15
C LEU A 99 12.69 2.65 4.85
N ILE A 100 11.81 3.29 5.63
CA ILE A 100 12.13 4.52 6.38
C ILE A 100 13.21 4.24 7.43
N GLN A 101 13.06 3.17 8.22
CA GLN A 101 14.03 2.79 9.25
C GLN A 101 15.39 2.49 8.65
N LEU A 102 15.45 1.84 7.48
CA LEU A 102 16.69 1.59 6.78
C LEU A 102 17.37 2.89 6.36
N GLN A 103 16.60 3.84 5.80
CA GLN A 103 17.10 5.17 5.43
C GLN A 103 17.71 5.89 6.64
N GLU A 104 16.95 5.96 7.74
CA GLU A 104 17.34 6.64 8.98
C GLU A 104 18.59 5.98 9.60
N LYS A 105 18.58 4.65 9.74
CA LYS A 105 19.70 3.88 10.32
C LYS A 105 21.00 4.05 9.53
N LYS A 106 20.91 4.17 8.20
CA LYS A 106 22.07 4.33 7.33
C LYS A 106 22.47 5.78 7.11
N ASN A 107 21.72 6.74 7.67
CA ASN A 107 21.84 8.18 7.43
C ASN A 107 21.91 8.49 5.93
N ALA A 108 20.99 7.88 5.16
CA ALA A 108 20.93 8.01 3.71
C ALA A 108 20.00 9.15 3.29
N SER A 109 20.37 9.87 2.24
CA SER A 109 19.55 10.94 1.66
C SER A 109 18.37 10.38 0.88
N ALA A 110 18.47 9.15 0.38
CA ALA A 110 17.33 8.42 -0.15
C ALA A 110 17.43 6.92 0.10
N ALA A 111 16.27 6.29 0.24
CA ALA A 111 16.08 4.86 0.12
C ALA A 111 15.04 4.56 -0.96
N VAL A 112 15.33 3.59 -1.83
CA VAL A 112 14.38 3.10 -2.82
C VAL A 112 13.95 1.68 -2.48
N LEU A 113 12.66 1.40 -2.53
CA LEU A 113 12.16 0.03 -2.46
C LEU A 113 12.38 -0.64 -3.81
N THR A 114 13.06 -1.79 -3.83
CA THR A 114 13.36 -2.56 -5.05
C THR A 114 12.81 -3.97 -4.93
N ALA A 115 12.68 -4.65 -6.07
CA ALA A 115 12.32 -6.06 -6.10
C ALA A 115 13.03 -6.77 -7.25
N ASN A 116 13.19 -8.09 -7.15
CA ASN A 116 13.75 -8.89 -8.24
C ASN A 116 12.64 -9.61 -9.00
N THR A 117 12.70 -9.58 -10.33
CA THR A 117 11.78 -10.32 -11.20
C THR A 117 12.48 -10.87 -12.44
N LEU A 118 12.08 -12.05 -12.87
CA LEU A 118 12.52 -12.65 -14.13
C LEU A 118 11.84 -12.01 -15.36
N GLN A 119 10.80 -11.20 -15.14
CA GLN A 119 10.06 -10.49 -16.18
C GLN A 119 10.06 -8.97 -15.87
N PRO A 120 11.19 -8.27 -16.07
CA PRO A 120 11.32 -6.88 -15.66
C PRO A 120 10.77 -5.87 -16.68
N THR A 121 10.29 -6.33 -17.84
CA THR A 121 9.74 -5.49 -18.91
C THR A 121 8.69 -4.51 -18.39
N GLY A 122 8.90 -3.22 -18.67
CA GLY A 122 7.97 -2.15 -18.31
C GLY A 122 8.26 -1.47 -16.97
N TYR A 123 9.22 -1.97 -16.19
CA TYR A 123 9.68 -1.33 -14.95
C TYR A 123 10.96 -0.52 -15.17
N GLY A 124 11.25 0.45 -14.31
CA GLY A 124 12.59 1.03 -14.24
C GLY A 124 13.61 0.02 -13.70
N ARG A 125 14.86 0.11 -14.13
CA ARG A 125 15.97 -0.76 -13.68
C ARG A 125 16.83 -0.04 -12.66
N VAL A 126 17.16 -0.74 -11.58
CA VAL A 126 18.09 -0.25 -10.57
C VAL A 126 19.50 -0.67 -10.98
N ILE A 127 20.30 0.29 -11.42
CA ILE A 127 21.66 0.03 -11.87
C ILE A 127 22.60 0.21 -10.69
N ARG A 128 23.38 -0.83 -10.40
CA ARG A 128 24.41 -0.80 -9.36
C ARG A 128 25.78 -0.54 -9.93
N ASP A 129 26.65 0.10 -9.15
CA ASP A 129 28.05 0.26 -9.50
C ASP A 129 28.88 -0.99 -9.17
N ARG A 130 30.20 -0.91 -9.38
CA ARG A 130 31.14 -2.00 -9.11
C ARG A 130 31.27 -2.37 -7.63
N PHE A 131 30.83 -1.51 -6.72
CA PHE A 131 30.83 -1.74 -5.27
C PHE A 131 29.50 -2.29 -4.78
N GLY A 132 28.51 -2.40 -5.66
CA GLY A 132 27.17 -2.86 -5.35
C GLY A 132 26.24 -1.77 -4.84
N ASP A 133 26.65 -0.50 -4.86
CA ASP A 133 25.83 0.63 -4.46
C ASP A 133 24.92 1.08 -5.61
N VAL A 134 23.80 1.74 -5.28
CA VAL A 134 22.86 2.24 -6.29
C VAL A 134 23.52 3.39 -7.05
N ALA A 135 23.75 3.22 -8.36
CA ALA A 135 24.34 4.23 -9.22
C ALA A 135 23.28 5.16 -9.83
N LYS A 136 22.22 4.56 -10.39
CA LYS A 136 21.10 5.28 -11.01
C LYS A 136 19.89 4.37 -11.14
N ILE A 137 18.74 4.97 -11.42
CA ILE A 137 17.55 4.26 -11.87
C ILE A 137 17.25 4.73 -13.29
N VAL A 138 17.02 3.79 -14.21
CA VAL A 138 16.72 4.08 -15.61
C VAL A 138 15.35 3.52 -15.99
N GLU A 139 14.49 4.33 -16.58
CA GLU A 139 13.16 3.89 -17.05
C GLU A 139 13.29 2.94 -18.26
N GLU A 140 12.34 2.01 -18.43
CA GLU A 140 12.39 0.98 -19.49
C GLU A 140 12.58 1.58 -20.89
N LYS A 141 12.00 2.75 -21.17
CA LYS A 141 12.06 3.40 -22.48
C LYS A 141 13.44 4.00 -22.78
N ASP A 142 14.17 4.40 -21.75
CA ASP A 142 15.48 5.03 -21.84
C ASP A 142 16.63 4.04 -21.61
N ALA A 143 16.31 2.84 -21.11
CA ALA A 143 17.29 1.80 -20.80
C ALA A 143 17.94 1.20 -22.06
N THR A 144 19.27 0.98 -22.00
CA THR A 144 19.99 0.25 -23.05
C THR A 144 19.61 -1.23 -23.08
N SER A 145 20.00 -1.94 -24.15
CA SER A 145 19.81 -3.40 -24.26
C SER A 145 20.44 -4.18 -23.11
N GLU A 146 21.56 -3.69 -22.57
CA GLU A 146 22.26 -4.26 -21.42
C GLU A 146 21.52 -3.95 -20.12
N GLU A 147 21.12 -2.70 -19.92
CA GLU A 147 20.38 -2.28 -18.73
C GLU A 147 19.03 -3.03 -18.62
N LYS A 148 18.35 -3.26 -19.75
CA LYS A 148 17.09 -4.02 -19.79
C LYS A 148 17.19 -5.46 -19.27
N LYS A 149 18.39 -6.05 -19.26
CA LYS A 149 18.65 -7.40 -18.73
C LYS A 149 18.74 -7.44 -17.20
N VAL A 150 18.90 -6.29 -16.55
CA VAL A 150 18.91 -6.21 -15.09
C VAL A 150 17.55 -6.64 -14.54
N THR A 151 17.55 -7.52 -13.55
CA THR A 151 16.33 -8.10 -12.94
C THR A 151 15.84 -7.34 -11.72
N GLU A 152 16.69 -6.49 -11.13
CA GLU A 152 16.31 -5.61 -10.03
C GLU A 152 15.55 -4.40 -10.58
N ILE A 153 14.28 -4.32 -10.20
CA ILE A 153 13.35 -3.31 -10.66
C ILE A 153 13.09 -2.23 -9.62
N ASN A 154 12.81 -1.04 -10.13
CA ASN A 154 12.28 0.07 -9.36
C ASN A 154 10.78 -0.10 -9.14
N THR A 155 10.36 -0.02 -7.88
CA THR A 155 8.94 -0.14 -7.49
C THR A 155 8.20 1.19 -7.56
N GLY A 156 8.92 2.31 -7.68
CA GLY A 156 8.36 3.65 -7.60
C GLY A 156 8.04 4.12 -6.18
N ILE A 157 8.43 3.37 -5.15
CA ILE A 157 8.29 3.73 -3.74
C ILE A 157 9.65 4.16 -3.19
N TYR A 158 9.69 5.34 -2.58
CA TYR A 158 10.92 5.96 -2.11
C TYR A 158 10.73 6.61 -0.75
N SER A 159 11.83 6.75 -0.02
CA SER A 159 11.95 7.57 1.18
C SER A 159 13.11 8.52 1.01
N PHE A 160 12.86 9.82 1.05
CA PHE A 160 13.86 10.86 0.80
C PHE A 160 14.06 11.75 2.02
N ASP A 161 15.27 12.28 2.19
CA ASP A 161 15.44 13.53 2.91
C ASP A 161 14.61 14.61 2.21
N ASN A 162 13.76 15.28 2.98
CA ASN A 162 12.75 16.16 2.41
C ASN A 162 13.36 17.38 1.71
N ARG A 163 14.36 18.05 2.31
CA ARG A 163 14.97 19.24 1.70
C ARG A 163 15.72 18.87 0.44
N ARG A 164 16.48 17.78 0.48
CA ARG A 164 17.24 17.30 -0.68
C ARG A 164 16.32 16.90 -1.83
N LEU A 165 15.19 16.24 -1.55
CA LEU A 165 14.18 15.91 -2.55
C LEU A 165 13.71 17.16 -3.32
N PHE A 166 13.22 18.19 -2.60
CA PHE A 166 12.66 19.37 -3.26
C PHE A 166 13.72 20.25 -3.92
N GLN A 167 14.92 20.33 -3.34
CA GLN A 167 16.06 21.03 -3.96
C GLN A 167 16.45 20.41 -5.31
N LEU A 168 16.50 19.08 -5.39
CA LEU A 168 16.88 18.37 -6.61
C LEU A 168 15.76 18.28 -7.63
N LEU A 169 14.51 18.14 -7.18
CA LEU A 169 13.35 18.16 -8.08
C LEU A 169 13.26 19.43 -8.92
N GLY A 170 13.66 20.59 -8.37
CA GLY A 170 13.73 21.85 -9.11
C GLY A 170 14.76 21.87 -10.26
N GLN A 171 15.66 20.89 -10.30
CA GLN A 171 16.72 20.77 -11.30
C GLN A 171 16.49 19.59 -12.27
N VAL A 172 15.47 18.75 -12.03
CA VAL A 172 15.13 17.64 -12.91
C VAL A 172 14.71 18.20 -14.27
N LYS A 173 15.30 17.66 -15.34
CA LYS A 173 14.99 18.02 -16.72
C LYS A 173 14.06 16.98 -17.33
N ASN A 174 13.43 17.34 -18.43
CA ASN A 174 12.52 16.46 -19.18
C ASN A 174 13.12 16.00 -20.53
N ASN A 175 14.45 15.96 -20.63
CA ASN A 175 15.15 15.50 -21.84
C ASN A 175 15.29 13.96 -21.83
N ASN A 176 14.17 13.26 -21.99
CA ASN A 176 14.08 11.80 -22.04
C ASN A 176 13.06 11.36 -23.10
N ALA A 177 12.94 10.05 -23.32
CA ALA A 177 12.08 9.48 -24.34
C ALA A 177 10.58 9.86 -24.21
N GLN A 178 10.12 10.33 -23.03
CA GLN A 178 8.73 10.74 -22.81
C GLN A 178 8.52 12.26 -22.70
N GLY A 179 9.58 13.06 -22.59
CA GLY A 179 9.43 14.49 -22.33
C GLY A 179 8.89 14.82 -20.94
N GLU A 180 9.10 13.93 -19.95
CA GLU A 180 8.52 14.01 -18.60
C GLU A 180 9.57 14.28 -17.51
N TYR A 181 9.19 14.86 -16.38
CA TYR A 181 10.05 15.00 -15.20
C TYR A 181 10.04 13.69 -14.41
N TYR A 182 11.13 12.92 -14.46
CA TYR A 182 11.24 11.63 -13.78
C TYR A 182 11.74 11.80 -12.34
N LEU A 183 10.91 11.41 -11.36
CA LEU A 183 11.34 11.27 -9.97
C LEU A 183 12.58 10.36 -9.79
N PRO A 184 12.72 9.23 -10.52
CA PRO A 184 13.93 8.41 -10.43
C PRO A 184 15.25 9.16 -10.72
N ASP A 185 15.23 10.24 -11.51
CA ASP A 185 16.44 11.01 -11.83
C ASP A 185 17.05 11.66 -10.60
N VAL A 186 16.25 11.96 -9.57
CA VAL A 186 16.71 12.47 -8.27
C VAL A 186 17.72 11.51 -7.64
N ILE A 187 17.57 10.19 -7.83
CA ILE A 187 18.51 9.20 -7.31
C ILE A 187 19.90 9.38 -7.94
N GLY A 188 19.97 9.50 -9.28
CA GLY A 188 21.23 9.74 -9.97
C GLY A 188 21.83 11.11 -9.66
N MET A 189 21.01 12.12 -9.31
CA MET A 189 21.48 13.42 -8.84
C MET A 189 22.13 13.33 -7.45
N LEU A 190 21.48 12.66 -6.49
CA LEU A 190 22.02 12.43 -5.15
C LEU A 190 23.38 11.71 -5.21
N VAL A 191 23.47 10.65 -6.02
CA VAL A 191 24.72 9.90 -6.19
C VAL A 191 25.83 10.79 -6.77
N ARG A 192 25.53 11.65 -7.74
CA ARG A 192 26.51 12.60 -8.30
C ARG A 192 26.98 13.64 -7.30
N GLU A 193 26.14 14.01 -6.35
CA GLU A 193 26.50 14.89 -5.23
C GLU A 193 27.17 14.14 -4.06
N SER A 194 27.58 12.88 -4.29
CA SER A 194 28.22 12.01 -3.29
C SER A 194 27.36 11.75 -2.06
N GLU A 195 26.03 11.88 -2.21
CA GLU A 195 25.09 11.54 -1.15
C GLU A 195 24.75 10.06 -1.16
N LYS A 196 24.48 9.55 0.03
CA LYS A 196 24.22 8.14 0.22
C LYS A 196 22.79 7.79 -0.20
N VAL A 197 22.68 6.91 -1.19
CA VAL A 197 21.43 6.28 -1.62
C VAL A 197 21.49 4.79 -1.34
N ILE A 198 20.40 4.23 -0.81
CA ILE A 198 20.31 2.80 -0.49
C ILE A 198 19.10 2.17 -1.19
N ALA A 199 19.24 0.90 -1.57
CA ALA A 199 18.12 0.08 -2.03
C ALA A 199 17.70 -0.89 -0.92
N TYR A 200 16.38 -0.96 -0.67
CA TYR A 200 15.76 -1.99 0.14
C TYR A 200 15.04 -2.97 -0.79
N THR A 201 15.66 -4.13 -1.02
CA THR A 201 15.06 -5.19 -1.82
C THR A 201 14.06 -5.96 -0.96
N THR A 202 12.78 -5.93 -1.33
CA THR A 202 11.74 -6.65 -0.60
C THR A 202 11.70 -8.13 -0.96
N ASP A 203 11.43 -8.97 0.03
CA ASP A 203 11.14 -10.40 -0.16
C ASP A 203 9.69 -10.64 -0.64
N HIS A 204 8.84 -9.60 -0.58
CA HIS A 204 7.43 -9.65 -0.93
C HIS A 204 7.19 -8.94 -2.28
N PHE A 205 7.53 -9.60 -3.38
CA PHE A 205 7.36 -9.06 -4.74
C PHE A 205 5.91 -8.62 -5.02
N GLU A 206 4.92 -9.33 -4.48
CA GLU A 206 3.52 -9.00 -4.66
C GLU A 206 3.16 -7.60 -4.15
N GLU A 207 3.87 -7.08 -3.13
CA GLU A 207 3.64 -5.72 -2.60
C GLU A 207 4.05 -4.62 -3.58
N THR A 208 4.91 -4.94 -4.55
CA THR A 208 5.44 -3.99 -5.52
C THR A 208 4.68 -3.97 -6.84
N VAL A 209 3.67 -4.83 -6.98
CA VAL A 209 2.88 -4.95 -8.21
C VAL A 209 1.91 -3.77 -8.32
N GLY A 210 2.23 -2.84 -9.23
CA GLY A 210 1.32 -1.80 -9.67
C GLY A 210 0.27 -2.33 -10.66
N VAL A 211 -0.93 -1.74 -10.63
CA VAL A 211 -2.06 -2.17 -11.48
C VAL A 211 -2.33 -1.16 -12.60
N ASN A 212 -2.02 -1.55 -13.83
CA ASN A 212 -2.22 -0.74 -15.04
C ASN A 212 -3.35 -1.28 -15.95
N ASP A 213 -3.60 -2.59 -15.88
CA ASP A 213 -4.66 -3.26 -16.63
C ASP A 213 -5.52 -4.21 -15.78
N ARG A 214 -6.50 -4.84 -16.43
CA ARG A 214 -7.48 -5.73 -15.76
C ARG A 214 -6.89 -7.08 -15.39
N ILE A 215 -5.84 -7.54 -16.07
CA ILE A 215 -5.15 -8.79 -15.79
C ILE A 215 -4.37 -8.60 -14.48
N GLN A 216 -3.62 -7.50 -14.37
CA GLN A 216 -2.91 -7.11 -13.15
C GLN A 216 -3.88 -6.86 -11.99
N LEU A 217 -5.05 -6.23 -12.24
CA LEU A 217 -6.07 -6.04 -11.20
C LEU A 217 -6.59 -7.38 -10.66
N ALA A 218 -6.81 -8.37 -11.53
CA ALA A 218 -7.25 -9.70 -11.13
C ALA A 218 -6.15 -10.45 -10.35
N ALA A 219 -4.89 -10.33 -10.77
CA ALA A 219 -3.75 -10.87 -10.03
C ALA A 219 -3.62 -10.26 -8.63
N ALA A 220 -3.72 -8.93 -8.51
CA ALA A 220 -3.74 -8.24 -7.22
C ALA A 220 -4.90 -8.71 -6.33
N GLY A 221 -6.07 -8.96 -6.92
CA GLY A 221 -7.22 -9.59 -6.26
C GLY A 221 -6.92 -10.95 -5.66
N LYS A 222 -6.18 -11.81 -6.37
CA LYS A 222 -5.79 -13.14 -5.87
C LYS A 222 -4.85 -13.04 -4.67
N TYR A 223 -3.80 -12.23 -4.76
CA TYR A 223 -2.86 -12.02 -3.64
C TYR A 223 -3.56 -11.44 -2.41
N MET A 224 -4.41 -10.43 -2.62
CA MET A 224 -5.16 -9.81 -1.52
C MET A 224 -6.15 -10.81 -0.89
N GLN A 225 -6.85 -11.65 -1.67
CA GLN A 225 -7.71 -12.68 -1.09
C GLN A 225 -6.93 -13.70 -0.27
N ALA A 226 -5.80 -14.19 -0.78
CA ALA A 226 -4.96 -15.12 -0.03
C ALA A 226 -4.52 -14.51 1.33
N ARG A 227 -4.15 -13.22 1.33
CA ARG A 227 -3.80 -12.48 2.55
C ARG A 227 -4.98 -12.38 3.53
N ILE A 228 -6.15 -11.97 3.06
CA ILE A 228 -7.37 -11.84 3.90
C ILE A 228 -7.76 -13.19 4.48
N ASN A 229 -7.79 -14.24 3.65
CA ASN A 229 -8.19 -15.59 4.06
C ASN A 229 -7.20 -16.17 5.08
N CYS A 230 -5.89 -15.99 4.87
CA CYS A 230 -4.87 -16.38 5.83
C CYS A 230 -5.06 -15.65 7.18
N ALA A 231 -5.31 -14.34 7.15
CA ALA A 231 -5.57 -13.58 8.37
C ALA A 231 -6.81 -14.06 9.13
N MET A 232 -7.90 -14.37 8.41
CA MET A 232 -9.14 -14.91 9.01
C MET A 232 -8.92 -16.29 9.62
N MET A 233 -8.16 -17.17 8.96
CA MET A 233 -7.84 -18.49 9.50
C MET A 233 -6.98 -18.39 10.77
N LYS A 234 -6.01 -17.47 10.80
CA LYS A 234 -5.22 -17.16 12.01
C LYS A 234 -6.07 -16.64 13.18
N GLN A 235 -7.25 -16.08 12.91
CA GLN A 235 -8.20 -15.63 13.92
C GLN A 235 -9.19 -16.73 14.37
N GLY A 236 -9.03 -17.97 13.90
CA GLY A 236 -9.83 -19.12 14.30
C GLY A 236 -11.06 -19.39 13.42
N VAL A 237 -11.08 -18.87 12.18
CA VAL A 237 -12.11 -19.22 11.19
C VAL A 237 -11.63 -20.40 10.35
N SER A 238 -12.45 -21.42 10.15
CA SER A 238 -12.12 -22.54 9.25
C SER A 238 -12.62 -22.24 7.84
N LEU A 239 -11.70 -22.12 6.88
CA LEU A 239 -12.03 -22.05 5.46
C LEU A 239 -11.75 -23.42 4.83
N ILE A 240 -12.79 -24.11 4.35
CA ILE A 240 -12.63 -25.45 3.78
C ILE A 240 -11.80 -25.40 2.49
N ASP A 241 -12.01 -24.36 1.67
CA ASP A 241 -11.21 -24.05 0.50
C ASP A 241 -10.93 -22.53 0.47
N PRO A 242 -9.75 -22.10 0.94
CA PRO A 242 -9.36 -20.69 0.93
C PRO A 242 -9.22 -20.12 -0.48
N GLU A 243 -8.89 -20.91 -1.50
CA GLU A 243 -8.72 -20.41 -2.87
C GLU A 243 -10.06 -20.11 -3.55
N ARG A 244 -11.12 -20.78 -3.10
CA ARG A 244 -12.50 -20.60 -3.59
C ARG A 244 -13.40 -19.80 -2.65
N THR A 245 -12.83 -19.10 -1.69
CA THR A 245 -13.58 -18.26 -0.74
C THR A 245 -13.19 -16.79 -0.89
N TYR A 246 -14.16 -15.90 -1.03
CA TYR A 246 -13.92 -14.48 -1.28
C TYR A 246 -14.43 -13.63 -0.12
N LEU A 247 -13.49 -13.13 0.68
CA LEU A 247 -13.81 -12.31 1.85
C LEU A 247 -13.50 -10.84 1.57
N SER A 248 -14.27 -9.94 2.17
CA SER A 248 -13.99 -8.51 2.17
C SER A 248 -12.96 -8.20 3.25
N PRO A 249 -12.01 -7.27 3.02
CA PRO A 249 -11.07 -6.83 4.06
C PRO A 249 -11.76 -6.14 5.26
N THR A 250 -13.06 -5.83 5.16
CA THR A 250 -13.84 -5.18 6.23
C THR A 250 -14.84 -6.11 6.91
N CYS A 251 -14.87 -7.39 6.54
CA CYS A 251 -15.75 -8.35 7.20
C CYS A 251 -15.19 -8.74 8.58
N THR A 252 -16.10 -9.10 9.50
CA THR A 252 -15.75 -9.63 10.81
C THR A 252 -16.45 -10.97 10.97
N ILE A 253 -15.68 -12.01 11.25
CA ILE A 253 -16.16 -13.38 11.35
C ILE A 253 -15.75 -13.91 12.71
N GLY A 254 -16.70 -14.44 13.47
CA GLY A 254 -16.41 -15.01 14.78
C GLY A 254 -15.55 -16.27 14.67
N LYS A 255 -14.68 -16.50 15.66
CA LYS A 255 -13.97 -17.79 15.81
C LYS A 255 -14.91 -19.00 15.76
N ASP A 256 -14.37 -20.15 15.40
CA ASP A 256 -15.08 -21.43 15.29
C ASP A 256 -16.20 -21.41 14.23
N THR A 257 -16.15 -20.44 13.29
CA THR A 257 -17.01 -20.40 12.10
C THR A 257 -16.38 -21.23 11.00
N VAL A 258 -17.18 -22.06 10.31
CA VAL A 258 -16.76 -22.86 9.16
C VAL A 258 -17.37 -22.28 7.89
N ILE A 259 -16.53 -22.02 6.89
CA ILE A 259 -16.93 -21.44 5.61
C ILE A 259 -16.59 -22.42 4.49
N TYR A 260 -17.62 -22.77 3.72
CA TYR A 260 -17.50 -23.71 2.61
C TYR A 260 -17.08 -23.00 1.30
N PRO A 261 -16.53 -23.75 0.33
CA PRO A 261 -16.08 -23.21 -0.95
C PRO A 261 -17.21 -22.49 -1.70
N GLY A 262 -16.88 -21.47 -2.49
CA GLY A 262 -17.85 -20.67 -3.24
C GLY A 262 -18.48 -19.52 -2.43
N THR A 263 -18.16 -19.41 -1.14
CA THR A 263 -18.71 -18.34 -0.29
C THR A 263 -18.13 -16.97 -0.64
N VAL A 264 -19.00 -15.97 -0.76
CA VAL A 264 -18.63 -14.56 -0.99
C VAL A 264 -19.21 -13.66 0.11
N ILE A 265 -18.33 -13.01 0.88
CA ILE A 265 -18.73 -12.06 1.93
C ILE A 265 -18.19 -10.65 1.60
N SER A 266 -19.02 -9.84 0.93
CA SER A 266 -18.76 -8.40 0.68
C SER A 266 -19.08 -7.47 1.87
N GLY A 267 -18.38 -6.33 1.99
CA GLY A 267 -18.73 -5.20 2.88
C GLY A 267 -18.50 -5.35 4.39
N LYS A 268 -18.80 -4.29 5.16
CA LYS A 268 -18.79 -4.26 6.64
C LYS A 268 -19.91 -5.15 7.19
N ARG A 269 -19.65 -6.45 7.34
CA ARG A 269 -20.62 -7.39 7.92
C ARG A 269 -20.01 -8.13 9.08
N LYS A 270 -20.77 -8.18 10.18
CA LYS A 270 -20.47 -8.98 11.38
C LYS A 270 -21.23 -10.28 11.27
N SER A 271 -20.53 -11.41 11.21
CA SER A 271 -21.13 -12.72 11.48
C SER A 271 -20.93 -13.05 12.95
N ALA A 272 -22.01 -13.37 13.67
CA ALA A 272 -21.94 -13.90 15.02
C ALA A 272 -21.32 -15.31 15.01
N ARG A 273 -20.87 -15.78 16.19
CA ARG A 273 -20.26 -17.11 16.35
C ARG A 273 -21.25 -18.22 15.98
N THR A 274 -20.70 -19.25 15.32
CA THR A 274 -21.36 -20.50 14.91
C THR A 274 -22.35 -20.34 13.75
N VAL A 275 -21.83 -20.16 12.54
CA VAL A 275 -22.60 -20.22 11.29
C VAL A 275 -21.86 -21.09 10.27
N SER A 276 -22.55 -22.06 9.67
CA SER A 276 -22.08 -22.73 8.45
C SER A 276 -22.60 -21.94 7.26
N LEU A 277 -21.71 -21.41 6.42
CA LEU A 277 -22.10 -20.71 5.20
C LEU A 277 -21.90 -21.63 3.99
N GLU A 278 -23.02 -21.99 3.35
CA GLU A 278 -23.05 -22.92 2.22
C GLU A 278 -22.98 -22.24 0.83
N PRO A 279 -22.58 -22.98 -0.23
CA PRO A 279 -21.95 -22.46 -1.45
C PRO A 279 -22.81 -21.57 -2.37
N THR A 280 -24.14 -21.52 -2.20
CA THR A 280 -25.05 -20.99 -3.24
C THR A 280 -25.77 -19.70 -2.91
N ARG A 281 -25.47 -19.03 -1.78
CA ARG A 281 -26.10 -17.74 -1.48
C ARG A 281 -25.09 -16.60 -1.49
N LYS A 282 -25.32 -15.61 -2.37
CA LYS A 282 -24.91 -14.23 -2.10
C LYS A 282 -25.65 -13.80 -0.85
N PHE A 283 -25.06 -14.04 0.32
CA PHE A 283 -25.67 -13.64 1.57
C PHE A 283 -25.63 -12.13 1.66
N ALA A 284 -26.80 -11.47 1.67
CA ALA A 284 -27.01 -10.13 2.18
C ALA A 284 -27.39 -10.25 3.66
N ILE A 285 -26.44 -10.60 4.53
CA ILE A 285 -26.74 -10.73 5.98
C ILE A 285 -26.80 -9.32 6.57
N ALA A 286 -28.01 -8.76 6.62
CA ALA A 286 -28.40 -7.84 7.68
C ALA A 286 -28.39 -8.62 9.01
N SER A 287 -28.00 -7.96 10.10
CA SER A 287 -27.84 -8.54 11.45
C SER A 287 -28.71 -9.77 11.71
N LEU A 288 -28.11 -10.97 11.69
CA LEU A 288 -28.83 -12.19 12.07
C LEU A 288 -28.78 -12.33 13.59
N ALA A 289 -29.82 -11.82 14.25
CA ALA A 289 -30.24 -12.36 15.54
C ALA A 289 -31.24 -13.51 15.26
N MET A 290 -31.03 -14.67 15.90
CA MET A 290 -31.82 -15.92 15.83
C MET A 290 -31.74 -16.73 14.50
N LYS A 291 -31.82 -18.08 14.46
CA LYS A 291 -32.53 -19.06 15.32
C LYS A 291 -32.02 -20.51 15.08
N ARG A 292 -32.05 -21.33 16.14
CA ARG A 292 -32.39 -22.78 16.21
C ARG A 292 -31.81 -23.76 15.17
N GLN A 293 -31.02 -24.72 15.66
CA GLN A 293 -31.11 -26.11 15.20
C GLN A 293 -32.53 -26.62 15.51
N LEU A 294 -33.25 -27.07 14.48
CA LEU A 294 -34.43 -27.90 14.64
C LEU A 294 -33.98 -29.31 15.04
N THR A 295 -34.11 -29.62 16.31
CA THR A 295 -34.36 -30.98 16.83
C THR A 295 -34.95 -30.84 18.24
N ASN A 296 -35.82 -31.78 18.59
CA ASN A 296 -36.89 -31.68 19.58
C ASN A 296 -36.48 -31.35 21.04
N GLN A 297 -37.43 -30.66 21.69
CA GLN A 297 -37.79 -30.66 23.12
C GLN A 297 -36.92 -29.99 24.21
N CYS A 298 -37.69 -29.26 25.04
CA CYS A 298 -37.49 -28.85 26.44
C CYS A 298 -36.77 -27.54 26.80
N LEU A 299 -37.49 -26.81 27.66
CA LEU A 299 -37.26 -25.49 28.25
C LEU A 299 -36.36 -25.60 29.49
N SER A 300 -35.52 -24.57 29.74
CA SER A 300 -35.52 -23.82 31.01
C SER A 300 -34.52 -22.66 31.00
N LYS A 301 -34.85 -21.61 31.76
CA LYS A 301 -34.17 -20.31 31.88
C LYS A 301 -33.08 -20.37 32.95
N VAL A 302 -31.95 -19.68 32.74
CA VAL A 302 -31.15 -19.00 33.80
C VAL A 302 -30.39 -17.82 33.16
N PRO A 303 -30.36 -16.60 33.75
CA PRO A 303 -29.46 -15.53 33.31
C PRO A 303 -28.20 -15.50 34.19
N LEU A 304 -27.01 -15.40 33.58
CA LEU A 304 -25.81 -15.01 34.30
C LEU A 304 -25.08 -13.89 33.55
N ALA A 305 -25.05 -12.72 34.18
CA ALA A 305 -24.22 -11.59 33.82
C ALA A 305 -22.79 -11.85 34.31
N ILE A 306 -21.78 -11.60 33.46
CA ILE A 306 -20.40 -11.50 33.93
C ILE A 306 -19.73 -10.28 33.28
N LYS A 307 -19.41 -9.30 34.15
CA LYS A 307 -18.49 -8.18 33.93
C LYS A 307 -17.05 -8.69 34.03
N TYR A 308 -16.21 -8.34 33.08
CA TYR A 308 -14.75 -8.20 33.25
C TYR A 308 -14.38 -6.88 32.53
N GLY A 309 -13.66 -5.92 33.11
CA GLY A 309 -12.57 -6.01 34.06
C GLY A 309 -11.36 -5.39 33.36
N LEU A 310 -11.22 -4.06 33.43
CA LEU A 310 -10.08 -3.34 32.87
C LEU A 310 -8.80 -3.79 33.59
N VAL A 311 -7.85 -4.37 32.84
CA VAL A 311 -6.47 -4.55 33.31
C VAL A 311 -5.59 -3.60 32.50
N ARG A 312 -5.03 -2.61 33.21
CA ARG A 312 -3.96 -1.74 32.70
C ARG A 312 -2.67 -2.55 32.63
N SER A 313 -1.99 -2.53 31.49
CA SER A 313 -0.61 -3.01 31.36
C SER A 313 0.41 -1.87 31.56
N PRO A 314 1.66 -2.19 31.94
CA PRO A 314 2.59 -1.24 32.55
C PRO A 314 3.37 -0.43 31.52
N THR A 315 3.77 0.75 31.99
CA THR A 315 4.75 1.70 31.45
C THR A 315 5.90 1.06 30.66
N PHE A 316 5.95 1.34 29.35
CA PHE A 316 7.16 1.13 28.54
C PHE A 316 8.23 2.15 28.94
N ALA A 317 9.42 1.62 29.23
CA ALA A 317 10.63 2.38 29.52
C ALA A 317 10.98 3.33 28.35
N ARG A 318 11.40 4.55 28.70
CA ARG A 318 11.83 5.59 27.76
C ARG A 318 13.09 5.13 27.01
N CYS A 319 12.94 4.91 25.71
CA CYS A 319 14.05 4.87 24.75
C CYS A 319 14.70 6.27 24.67
N PRO A 320 16.02 6.39 24.47
CA PRO A 320 16.68 7.69 24.40
C PRO A 320 16.12 8.51 23.25
N ARG A 321 15.92 9.82 23.47
CA ARG A 321 15.35 10.77 22.51
C ARG A 321 16.17 10.82 21.22
N SER A 322 15.91 9.92 20.28
CA SER A 322 16.08 10.21 18.87
C SER A 322 15.16 11.40 18.58
N MET A 323 15.71 12.51 18.09
CA MET A 323 14.92 13.62 17.56
C MET A 323 13.82 13.02 16.68
N ILE A 324 12.55 13.28 17.01
CA ILE A 324 11.42 12.75 16.24
C ILE A 324 11.48 13.42 14.87
N ARG A 325 12.01 12.72 13.87
CA ARG A 325 12.06 13.20 12.50
C ARG A 325 10.64 13.17 11.95
N LEU A 326 10.12 14.33 11.53
CA LEU A 326 8.80 14.42 10.91
C LEU A 326 8.79 13.62 9.61
N LYS A 327 7.65 12.99 9.31
CA LYS A 327 7.47 12.12 8.16
C LYS A 327 6.22 12.55 7.39
N TRP A 328 6.33 12.66 6.08
CA TRP A 328 5.21 12.95 5.18
C TRP A 328 5.06 11.86 4.15
N ALA A 329 3.82 11.59 3.75
CA ALA A 329 3.51 10.69 2.64
C ALA A 329 2.99 11.48 1.45
N VAL A 330 3.49 11.20 0.25
CA VAL A 330 3.02 11.74 -1.03
C VAL A 330 2.61 10.57 -1.93
N LEU A 331 1.31 10.41 -2.17
CA LEU A 331 0.76 9.33 -2.98
C LEU A 331 0.47 9.83 -4.40
N LEU A 332 0.99 9.13 -5.40
CA LEU A 332 0.81 9.46 -6.82
C LEU A 332 -0.32 8.62 -7.42
N THR A 333 -1.36 9.23 -7.98
CA THR A 333 -2.52 8.48 -8.51
C THR A 333 -2.44 8.10 -10.00
N ARG A 334 -1.24 8.05 -10.58
CA ARG A 334 -0.93 7.91 -12.02
C ARG A 334 -2.02 7.33 -12.93
#